data_AF-D8IE82-F1
#
_entry.id   AF-D8IE82-F1
#
_cell.length_a   1.000
_cell.length_b   1.000
_cell.length_c   1.000
_cell.angle_alpha   90.00
_cell.angle_beta   90.00
_cell.angle_gamma   90.00
#
_symmetry.space_group_name_H-M   'P 1'
#
loop_
_entity.id
_entity.type
_entity.pdbx_description
1 polymer ?
#
loop_
_entity_poly.entity_id
_entity_poly.type
_entity_poly.pdbx_seq_one_letter_code
_entity_poly.pdbx_strand_id
1 'polypeptide(L)'
;MSQTSVQNKKTVRYGSAQVFIGDRFDKLTDVGAGRNIALKETMTTTDIESDNAGVIATLNTEHKIEVSLDSLELNFANYAMSRGGIDNIDTYDGKTEVIKEYIVEADTYIIGEEIKVPFKNADGSYPTVIKVEKKNSTGNILIEETSYEKIGTNGIKITDNNISPSTDTLVITYKRIMPKMVRMTTGGKSASIKPKCIMLVNKNAEGKEFRIYLPQAAITGGLEFTFPADKSQDVMVNKLSFSATTAGSQKSGEQLAWYEDEQSVSKDGNEAIIEPLTLESNKQNVDISGTGSDTVVLTSNADEIKYAVEPSEQGFCDISYEEETKTFTITGKTPGQATLKITAKKAGSEDKTLDIVINIQE
;
A
#
# COMPACT_ATOMS: atom_id res chain seq x y z
N MET A 1 30.74 -17.62 17.59
CA MET A 1 30.02 -16.80 18.58
C MET A 1 29.51 -15.55 17.88
N SER A 2 28.22 -15.24 18.00
CA SER A 2 27.66 -13.96 17.52
C SER A 2 28.11 -12.83 18.44
N GLN A 3 28.55 -11.70 17.86
CA GLN A 3 29.07 -10.55 18.62
C GLN A 3 27.99 -9.76 19.39
N THR A 4 26.73 -9.88 19.00
CA THR A 4 25.59 -9.19 19.62
C THR A 4 24.34 -10.09 19.62
N SER A 5 23.33 -9.72 20.41
CA SER A 5 22.01 -10.36 20.46
C SER A 5 20.90 -9.37 20.05
N VAL A 6 19.81 -9.90 19.46
CA VAL A 6 18.63 -9.11 19.09
C VAL A 6 17.95 -8.58 20.36
N GLN A 7 17.85 -7.26 20.48
CA GLN A 7 17.28 -6.60 21.66
C GLN A 7 15.75 -6.57 21.66
N ASN A 8 15.13 -6.29 20.50
CA ASN A 8 13.69 -6.33 20.33
C ASN A 8 13.34 -6.98 18.99
N LYS A 9 12.89 -8.23 19.02
CA LYS A 9 12.57 -8.98 17.79
C LYS A 9 11.37 -8.38 17.04
N LYS A 10 10.43 -7.73 17.76
CA LYS A 10 9.22 -7.14 17.18
C LYS A 10 9.51 -5.88 16.35
N THR A 11 10.65 -5.22 16.58
CA THR A 11 11.07 -4.04 15.79
C THR A 11 11.88 -4.41 14.54
N VAL A 12 12.16 -5.70 14.32
CA VAL A 12 12.79 -6.18 13.08
C VAL A 12 11.70 -6.37 12.03
N ARG A 13 11.72 -5.53 11.00
CA ARG A 13 10.69 -5.48 9.96
C ARG A 13 11.15 -6.20 8.69
N TYR A 14 10.20 -6.84 8.03
CA TYR A 14 10.39 -7.53 6.76
C TYR A 14 9.39 -7.00 5.72
N GLY A 15 9.76 -7.11 4.45
CA GLY A 15 8.88 -6.79 3.32
C GLY A 15 8.98 -5.35 2.81
N SER A 16 8.15 -5.06 1.80
CA SER A 16 8.05 -3.75 1.13
C SER A 16 7.03 -2.84 1.85
N ALA A 17 6.75 -1.66 1.28
CA ALA A 17 5.68 -0.78 1.73
C ALA A 17 4.62 -0.61 0.63
N GLN A 18 3.39 -0.29 1.02
CA GLN A 18 2.41 0.32 0.12
C GLN A 18 2.70 1.82 0.04
N VAL A 19 2.48 2.41 -1.13
CA VAL A 19 2.70 3.84 -1.37
C VAL A 19 1.36 4.46 -1.76
N PHE A 20 0.93 5.42 -0.97
CA PHE A 20 -0.33 6.14 -1.18
C PHE A 20 -0.02 7.59 -1.49
N ILE A 21 -0.61 8.14 -2.56
CA ILE A 21 -0.37 9.53 -3.00
C ILE A 21 -1.71 10.23 -3.24
N GLY A 22 -1.80 11.50 -2.86
CA GLY A 22 -3.01 12.29 -3.08
C GLY A 22 -2.86 13.77 -2.77
N ASP A 23 -3.95 14.52 -2.90
CA ASP A 23 -3.97 15.94 -2.53
C ASP A 23 -4.09 16.16 -1.01
N ARG A 24 -4.59 15.16 -0.28
CA ARG A 24 -4.78 15.15 1.18
C ARG A 24 -4.72 13.72 1.72
N PHE A 25 -4.41 13.54 2.99
CA PHE A 25 -4.34 12.23 3.64
C PHE A 25 -5.67 11.45 3.67
N ASP A 26 -6.82 12.12 3.61
CA ASP A 26 -8.14 11.46 3.50
C ASP A 26 -8.53 11.12 2.06
N LYS A 27 -7.71 11.52 1.08
CA LYS A 27 -7.94 11.32 -0.36
C LYS A 27 -6.69 10.78 -1.04
N LEU A 28 -6.08 9.79 -0.41
CA LEU A 28 -4.94 9.10 -1.00
C LEU A 28 -5.41 7.97 -1.91
N THR A 29 -4.62 7.71 -2.94
CA THR A 29 -4.79 6.59 -3.87
C THR A 29 -3.59 5.67 -3.76
N ASP A 30 -3.82 4.37 -3.67
CA ASP A 30 -2.74 3.36 -3.76
C ASP A 30 -2.16 3.42 -5.18
N VAL A 31 -0.84 3.61 -5.28
CA VAL A 31 -0.16 3.70 -6.58
C VAL A 31 0.09 2.34 -7.21
N GLY A 32 -0.19 1.25 -6.50
CA GLY A 32 -0.06 -0.12 -6.96
C GLY A 32 1.23 -0.80 -6.50
N ALA A 33 1.50 -1.97 -7.09
CA ALA A 33 2.68 -2.76 -6.76
C ALA A 33 3.98 -2.06 -7.16
N GLY A 34 4.93 -2.01 -6.23
CA GLY A 34 6.26 -1.45 -6.46
C GLY A 34 7.35 -2.20 -5.68
N ARG A 35 8.59 -2.06 -6.15
CA ARG A 35 9.80 -2.55 -5.47
C ARG A 35 10.76 -1.40 -5.20
N ASN A 36 11.83 -1.68 -4.45
CA ASN A 36 12.87 -0.71 -4.13
C ASN A 36 12.32 0.59 -3.52
N ILE A 37 11.26 0.49 -2.72
CA ILE A 37 10.66 1.65 -2.06
C ILE A 37 11.62 2.11 -0.98
N ALA A 38 12.10 3.34 -1.12
CA ALA A 38 13.11 3.90 -0.25
C ALA A 38 12.75 5.31 0.16
N LEU A 39 13.06 5.62 1.42
CA LEU A 39 12.97 6.94 2.00
C LEU A 39 14.36 7.34 2.49
N LYS A 40 14.80 8.54 2.14
CA LYS A 40 16.09 9.09 2.55
C LYS A 40 15.92 10.51 3.06
N GLU A 41 16.19 10.71 4.32
CA GLU A 41 16.29 12.04 4.92
C GLU A 41 17.67 12.63 4.66
N THR A 42 17.72 13.88 4.22
CA THR A 42 18.97 14.63 4.01
C THR A 42 18.87 15.95 4.76
N MET A 43 19.92 16.23 5.55
CA MET A 43 20.09 17.48 6.28
C MET A 43 21.42 18.11 5.89
N THR A 44 21.38 19.38 5.51
CA THR A 44 22.57 20.18 5.21
C THR A 44 22.67 21.29 6.24
N THR A 45 23.86 21.50 6.79
CA THR A 45 24.12 22.56 7.76
C THR A 45 25.13 23.57 7.24
N THR A 46 25.11 24.78 7.78
CA THR A 46 26.11 25.82 7.53
C THR A 46 26.52 26.44 8.83
N ASP A 47 27.83 26.51 9.05
CA ASP A 47 28.41 27.14 10.22
C ASP A 47 28.52 28.64 10.01
N ILE A 48 28.12 29.40 11.01
CA ILE A 48 28.44 30.81 11.16
C ILE A 48 29.75 30.86 11.94
N GLU A 49 30.81 31.29 11.29
CA GLU A 49 32.11 31.49 11.91
C GLU A 49 32.29 32.94 12.36
N SER A 50 33.04 33.09 13.45
CA SER A 50 33.55 34.35 13.96
C SER A 50 35.04 34.44 13.68
N ASP A 51 35.47 35.61 13.19
CA ASP A 51 36.87 35.89 12.85
C ASP A 51 37.84 35.72 14.03
N ASN A 52 37.35 35.73 15.28
CA ASN A 52 38.19 35.62 16.48
C ASN A 52 37.78 34.50 17.46
N ALA A 53 36.65 33.81 17.23
CA ALA A 53 36.15 32.79 18.15
C ALA A 53 35.81 31.44 17.48
N GLY A 54 35.97 31.30 16.15
CA GLY A 54 35.61 30.08 15.43
C GLY A 54 34.10 29.96 15.22
N VAL A 55 33.56 28.73 15.10
CA VAL A 55 32.12 28.51 14.87
C VAL A 55 31.29 29.02 16.05
N ILE A 56 30.38 29.96 15.79
CA ILE A 56 29.47 30.55 16.80
C ILE A 56 28.05 29.99 16.71
N ALA A 57 27.65 29.44 15.56
CA ALA A 57 26.37 28.75 15.40
C ALA A 57 26.40 27.82 14.19
N THR A 58 25.64 26.73 14.23
CA THR A 58 25.39 25.84 13.08
C THR A 58 23.92 25.93 12.71
N LEU A 59 23.61 26.40 11.50
CA LEU A 59 22.24 26.52 10.99
C LEU A 59 21.91 25.32 10.10
N ASN A 60 20.68 24.82 10.19
CA ASN A 60 20.13 23.90 9.20
C ASN A 60 19.67 24.71 7.98
N THR A 61 20.29 24.48 6.82
CA THR A 61 20.01 25.22 5.58
C THR A 61 19.12 24.45 4.62
N GLU A 62 19.10 23.11 4.72
CA GLU A 62 18.20 22.28 3.96
C GLU A 62 17.81 21.03 4.76
N HIS A 63 16.51 20.79 4.88
CA HIS A 63 15.96 19.58 5.49
C HIS A 63 14.90 19.00 4.56
N LYS A 64 15.23 17.89 3.89
CA LYS A 64 14.35 17.25 2.91
C LYS A 64 14.31 15.74 3.10
N ILE A 65 13.22 15.14 2.63
CA ILE A 65 13.09 13.70 2.52
C ILE A 65 12.86 13.35 1.06
N GLU A 66 13.66 12.43 0.54
CA GLU A 66 13.49 11.86 -0.79
C GLU A 66 12.74 10.53 -0.67
N VAL A 67 11.69 10.35 -1.49
CA VAL A 67 11.00 9.07 -1.64
C VAL A 67 11.20 8.59 -3.06
N SER A 68 11.59 7.34 -3.21
CA SER A 68 11.72 6.68 -4.51
C SER A 68 11.04 5.32 -4.50
N LEU A 69 10.48 4.95 -5.65
CA LEU A 69 9.93 3.62 -5.89
C LEU A 69 10.06 3.23 -7.35
N ASP A 70 10.17 1.92 -7.57
CA ASP A 70 10.11 1.28 -8.87
C ASP A 70 8.71 0.67 -9.02
N SER A 71 7.80 1.39 -9.69
CA SER A 71 6.44 0.93 -9.94
C SER A 71 6.43 -0.16 -11.01
N LEU A 72 5.75 -1.27 -10.71
CA LEU A 72 5.54 -2.38 -11.63
C LEU A 72 4.24 -2.22 -12.43
N GLU A 73 3.41 -1.23 -12.08
CA GLU A 73 2.12 -0.97 -12.70
C GLU A 73 2.17 0.25 -13.62
N LEU A 74 1.67 0.07 -14.85
CA LEU A 74 1.49 1.16 -15.79
C LEU A 74 0.05 1.71 -15.71
N ASN A 75 -0.18 2.67 -14.82
CA ASN A 75 -1.46 3.36 -14.69
C ASN A 75 -1.31 4.87 -14.91
N PHE A 76 -1.65 5.34 -16.12
CA PHE A 76 -1.53 6.75 -16.48
C PHE A 76 -2.31 7.72 -15.60
N ALA A 77 -3.47 7.32 -15.07
CA ALA A 77 -4.22 8.18 -14.14
C ALA A 77 -3.44 8.40 -12.84
N ASN A 78 -2.85 7.34 -12.28
CA ASN A 78 -2.01 7.43 -11.09
C ASN A 78 -0.73 8.25 -11.35
N TYR A 79 -0.09 8.08 -12.51
CA TYR A 79 1.07 8.89 -12.90
C TYR A 79 0.72 10.37 -12.98
N ALA A 80 -0.32 10.74 -13.73
CA ALA A 80 -0.72 12.13 -13.91
C ALA A 80 -1.14 12.79 -12.58
N MET A 81 -1.83 12.05 -11.71
CA MET A 81 -2.19 12.51 -10.37
C MET A 81 -0.94 12.78 -9.52
N SER A 82 -0.01 11.83 -9.50
CA SER A 82 1.23 11.91 -8.71
C SER A 82 2.16 13.02 -9.19
N ARG A 83 2.12 13.33 -10.49
CA ARG A 83 2.96 14.35 -11.14
C ARG A 83 2.45 15.79 -10.98
N GLY A 84 1.45 16.01 -10.13
CA GLY A 84 1.11 17.37 -9.69
C GLY A 84 0.42 18.23 -10.75
N GLY A 85 -0.25 17.62 -11.73
CA GLY A 85 -1.12 18.33 -12.68
C GLY A 85 -0.44 18.86 -13.95
N ILE A 86 0.76 18.37 -14.29
CA ILE A 86 1.48 18.74 -15.52
C ILE A 86 1.05 17.94 -16.77
N ASP A 87 0.25 16.89 -16.57
CA ASP A 87 -0.20 15.99 -17.64
C ASP A 87 -1.71 16.17 -17.95
N ASN A 88 -2.12 15.77 -19.15
CA ASN A 88 -3.52 15.54 -19.51
C ASN A 88 -3.80 14.05 -19.63
N ILE A 89 -5.02 13.67 -19.25
CA ILE A 89 -5.54 12.31 -19.39
C ILE A 89 -6.83 12.37 -20.20
N ASP A 90 -6.85 11.65 -21.32
CA ASP A 90 -8.04 11.40 -22.11
C ASP A 90 -8.38 9.92 -22.07
N THR A 91 -9.67 9.58 -22.12
CA THR A 91 -10.15 8.21 -22.34
C THR A 91 -10.94 8.15 -23.64
N TYR A 92 -10.65 7.15 -24.46
CA TYR A 92 -11.34 6.91 -25.73
C TYR A 92 -12.03 5.54 -25.71
N ASP A 93 -13.22 5.47 -26.28
CA ASP A 93 -14.10 4.29 -26.23
C ASP A 93 -13.84 3.27 -27.35
N GLY A 94 -13.04 3.63 -28.36
CA GLY A 94 -12.78 2.80 -29.54
C GLY A 94 -13.79 2.96 -30.68
N LYS A 95 -14.79 3.85 -30.54
CA LYS A 95 -15.95 3.91 -31.44
C LYS A 95 -16.32 5.33 -31.86
N THR A 96 -16.15 6.30 -30.96
CA THR A 96 -16.51 7.69 -31.20
C THR A 96 -15.47 8.37 -32.09
N GLU A 97 -15.93 8.99 -33.18
CA GLU A 97 -15.09 9.87 -34.00
C GLU A 97 -14.72 11.14 -33.23
N VAL A 98 -13.43 11.50 -33.27
CA VAL A 98 -12.92 12.74 -32.70
C VAL A 98 -12.17 13.55 -33.74
N ILE A 99 -12.18 14.88 -33.58
CA ILE A 99 -11.36 15.78 -34.40
C ILE A 99 -9.99 15.91 -33.74
N LYS A 100 -8.93 15.80 -34.56
CA LYS A 100 -7.55 15.95 -34.15
C LYS A 100 -6.79 16.79 -35.17
N GLU A 101 -5.63 17.27 -34.74
CA GLU A 101 -4.71 18.05 -35.56
C GLU A 101 -3.40 17.27 -35.73
N TYR A 102 -2.81 17.39 -36.91
CA TYR A 102 -1.45 16.96 -37.20
C TYR A 102 -0.67 18.19 -37.64
N ILE A 103 0.37 18.52 -36.88
CA ILE A 103 1.23 19.66 -37.13
C ILE A 103 2.38 19.21 -38.02
N VAL A 104 2.54 19.86 -39.17
CA VAL A 104 3.66 19.65 -40.08
C VAL A 104 4.51 20.91 -40.00
N GLU A 105 5.65 20.80 -39.34
CA GLU A 105 6.49 21.96 -39.08
C GLU A 105 7.06 22.53 -40.39
N ALA A 106 7.29 23.85 -40.39
CA ALA A 106 8.09 24.46 -41.44
C ALA A 106 9.43 23.72 -41.62
N ASP A 107 9.97 23.76 -42.83
CA ASP A 107 11.16 23.05 -43.30
C ASP A 107 11.04 21.51 -43.36
N THR A 108 9.86 20.92 -43.05
CA THR A 108 9.67 19.45 -43.07
C THR A 108 8.87 18.90 -44.25
N TYR A 109 8.36 19.77 -45.13
CA TYR A 109 7.59 19.38 -46.31
C TYR A 109 8.05 20.12 -47.56
N ILE A 110 7.68 19.61 -48.72
CA ILE A 110 8.03 20.18 -50.02
C ILE A 110 6.74 20.34 -50.83
N ILE A 111 6.62 21.45 -51.57
CA ILE A 111 5.51 21.66 -52.50
C ILE A 111 5.50 20.55 -53.54
N GLY A 112 4.32 20.00 -53.78
CA GLY A 112 4.12 18.91 -54.74
C GLY A 112 4.46 17.51 -54.19
N GLU A 113 4.95 17.39 -52.96
CA GLU A 113 5.09 16.10 -52.28
C GLU A 113 3.85 15.75 -51.44
N GLU A 114 3.62 14.46 -51.28
CA GLU A 114 2.50 13.95 -50.50
C GLU A 114 2.81 14.04 -49.00
N ILE A 115 1.89 14.64 -48.26
CA ILE A 115 1.90 14.73 -46.80
C ILE A 115 0.74 13.87 -46.29
N LYS A 116 1.05 12.81 -45.55
CA LYS A 116 0.05 11.90 -44.97
C LYS A 116 -0.09 12.10 -43.47
N VAL A 117 -1.33 12.14 -42.97
CA VAL A 117 -1.60 11.96 -41.54
C VAL A 117 -1.15 10.53 -41.16
N PRO A 118 -0.18 10.35 -40.24
CA PRO A 118 0.51 9.08 -40.05
C PRO A 118 -0.26 8.10 -39.13
N PHE A 119 -1.47 8.46 -38.71
CA PHE A 119 -2.25 7.70 -37.75
C PHE A 119 -3.32 6.84 -38.42
N LYS A 120 -3.82 5.83 -37.71
CA LYS A 120 -4.91 4.95 -38.16
C LYS A 120 -6.12 5.01 -37.22
N ASN A 121 -7.30 4.75 -37.77
CA ASN A 121 -8.51 4.48 -37.00
C ASN A 121 -8.37 3.17 -36.19
N ALA A 122 -9.27 2.96 -35.24
CA ALA A 122 -9.30 1.77 -34.39
C ALA A 122 -9.37 0.45 -35.18
N ASP A 123 -9.99 0.46 -36.36
CA ASP A 123 -10.14 -0.68 -37.27
C ASP A 123 -8.95 -0.85 -38.24
N GLY A 124 -7.93 0.00 -38.14
CA GLY A 124 -6.76 -0.01 -39.03
C GLY A 124 -6.93 0.76 -40.35
N SER A 125 -8.12 1.33 -40.62
CA SER A 125 -8.34 2.22 -41.77
C SER A 125 -7.66 3.59 -41.58
N TYR A 126 -7.58 4.37 -42.66
CA TYR A 126 -6.99 5.70 -42.63
C TYR A 126 -7.99 6.76 -42.13
N PRO A 127 -7.53 7.76 -41.35
CA PRO A 127 -8.37 8.89 -40.94
C PRO A 127 -8.76 9.75 -42.13
N THR A 128 -9.70 10.68 -41.91
CA THR A 128 -10.22 11.57 -42.96
C THR A 128 -9.79 13.01 -42.71
N VAL A 129 -9.01 13.60 -43.62
CA VAL A 129 -8.66 15.02 -43.60
C VAL A 129 -9.91 15.87 -43.82
N ILE A 130 -10.12 16.85 -42.94
CA ILE A 130 -11.27 17.77 -42.96
C ILE A 130 -10.86 19.11 -43.59
N LYS A 131 -9.76 19.69 -43.12
CA LYS A 131 -9.25 20.99 -43.56
C LYS A 131 -7.75 21.10 -43.31
N VAL A 132 -7.12 22.04 -44.01
CA VAL A 132 -5.71 22.39 -43.85
C VAL A 132 -5.65 23.88 -43.52
N GLU A 133 -4.83 24.22 -42.54
CA GLU A 133 -4.63 25.61 -42.12
C GLU A 133 -3.14 25.90 -42.01
N LYS A 134 -2.76 27.17 -42.11
CA LYS A 134 -1.44 27.67 -41.76
C LYS A 134 -1.48 28.16 -40.31
N LYS A 135 -0.51 27.73 -39.51
CA LYS A 135 -0.38 28.16 -38.12
C LYS A 135 -0.07 29.65 -38.04
N ASN A 136 -0.77 30.38 -37.17
CA ASN A 136 -0.53 31.81 -36.94
C ASN A 136 -0.81 32.15 -35.47
N SER A 137 -0.02 33.06 -34.89
CA SER A 137 -0.09 33.49 -33.49
C SER A 137 -1.45 34.01 -33.04
N THR A 138 -2.24 34.60 -33.95
CA THR A 138 -3.57 35.16 -33.64
C THR A 138 -4.72 34.21 -33.94
N GLY A 139 -4.43 33.00 -34.42
CA GLY A 139 -5.40 32.03 -34.89
C GLY A 139 -5.02 31.51 -36.28
N ASN A 140 -5.18 30.20 -36.49
CA ASN A 140 -4.80 29.56 -37.75
C ASN A 140 -5.58 30.16 -38.94
N ILE A 141 -4.92 30.23 -40.09
CA ILE A 141 -5.48 30.75 -41.34
C ILE A 141 -5.87 29.57 -42.22
N LEU A 142 -7.14 29.48 -42.63
CA LEU A 142 -7.60 28.44 -43.54
C LEU A 142 -6.85 28.50 -44.87
N ILE A 143 -6.37 27.35 -45.33
CA ILE A 143 -5.82 27.18 -46.68
C ILE A 143 -6.98 26.72 -47.57
N GLU A 144 -7.24 27.47 -48.63
CA GLU A 144 -8.29 27.18 -49.59
C GLU A 144 -8.08 25.80 -50.24
N GLU A 145 -9.17 25.07 -50.51
CA GLU A 145 -9.09 23.73 -51.11
C GLU A 145 -8.47 23.73 -52.52
N THR A 146 -8.39 24.88 -53.20
CA THR A 146 -7.69 25.03 -54.48
C THR A 146 -6.17 25.03 -54.35
N SER A 147 -5.64 25.27 -53.15
CA SER A 147 -4.21 25.38 -52.88
C SER A 147 -3.55 24.03 -52.53
N TYR A 148 -4.31 22.95 -52.47
CA TYR A 148 -3.82 21.59 -52.27
C TYR A 148 -4.72 20.53 -52.89
N GLU A 149 -4.16 19.38 -53.22
CA GLU A 149 -4.89 18.19 -53.67
C GLU A 149 -5.05 17.21 -52.52
N LYS A 150 -6.24 16.61 -52.35
CA LYS A 150 -6.45 15.50 -51.40
C LYS A 150 -5.97 14.19 -52.04
N ILE A 151 -5.14 13.45 -51.32
CA ILE A 151 -4.62 12.14 -51.74
C ILE A 151 -5.20 11.07 -50.81
N GLY A 152 -6.12 10.25 -51.33
CA GLY A 152 -6.88 9.31 -50.49
C GLY A 152 -7.70 10.04 -49.42
N THR A 153 -7.90 9.40 -48.26
CA THR A 153 -8.63 10.03 -47.14
C THR A 153 -7.72 10.77 -46.17
N ASN A 154 -6.44 10.38 -46.05
CA ASN A 154 -5.52 10.90 -45.03
C ASN A 154 -4.36 11.74 -45.58
N GLY A 155 -4.28 11.97 -46.89
CA GLY A 155 -3.17 12.66 -47.53
C GLY A 155 -3.58 13.98 -48.16
N ILE A 156 -2.61 14.90 -48.25
CA ILE A 156 -2.69 16.12 -49.04
C ILE A 156 -1.39 16.31 -49.85
N LYS A 157 -1.44 17.13 -50.88
CA LYS A 157 -0.28 17.59 -51.64
C LYS A 157 -0.46 19.09 -51.89
N ILE A 158 0.45 19.92 -51.37
CA ILE A 158 0.39 21.37 -51.57
C ILE A 158 0.72 21.69 -53.03
N THR A 159 -0.10 22.51 -53.68
CA THR A 159 0.07 22.89 -55.09
C THR A 159 0.28 24.40 -55.28
N ASP A 160 -0.04 25.21 -54.28
CA ASP A 160 0.09 26.65 -54.32
C ASP A 160 1.49 27.11 -53.86
N ASN A 161 2.15 27.92 -54.69
CA ASN A 161 3.48 28.48 -54.40
C ASN A 161 3.44 29.64 -53.39
N ASN A 162 2.25 30.13 -53.00
CA ASN A 162 2.09 31.13 -51.94
C ASN A 162 2.19 30.53 -50.53
N ILE A 163 2.15 29.20 -50.42
CA ILE A 163 2.41 28.49 -49.17
C ILE A 163 3.91 28.20 -49.13
N SER A 164 4.60 28.77 -48.15
CA SER A 164 6.07 28.73 -48.08
C SER A 164 6.53 27.63 -47.13
N PRO A 165 7.11 26.51 -47.61
CA PRO A 165 7.54 25.44 -46.73
C PRO A 165 8.58 25.87 -45.69
N SER A 166 9.39 26.89 -45.98
CA SER A 166 10.44 27.36 -45.06
C SER A 166 9.94 28.26 -43.94
N THR A 167 8.66 28.63 -43.94
CA THR A 167 8.10 29.55 -42.94
C THR A 167 6.75 29.11 -42.39
N ASP A 168 6.03 28.28 -43.13
CA ASP A 168 4.63 28.00 -42.87
C ASP A 168 4.48 26.62 -42.23
N THR A 169 4.20 26.58 -40.94
CA THR A 169 3.76 25.34 -40.28
C THR A 169 2.32 25.05 -40.68
N LEU A 170 2.05 23.85 -41.19
CA LEU A 170 0.71 23.41 -41.54
C LEU A 170 0.02 22.75 -40.34
N VAL A 171 -1.29 22.98 -40.22
CA VAL A 171 -2.19 22.31 -39.29
C VAL A 171 -3.22 21.54 -40.09
N ILE A 172 -3.03 20.23 -40.20
CA ILE A 172 -3.96 19.34 -40.89
C ILE A 172 -4.97 18.83 -39.87
N THR A 173 -6.22 19.29 -39.99
CA THR A 173 -7.33 18.82 -39.13
C THR A 173 -7.95 17.58 -39.75
N TYR A 174 -8.13 16.52 -38.97
CA TYR A 174 -8.68 15.24 -39.44
C TYR A 174 -9.67 14.62 -38.43
N LYS A 175 -10.60 13.80 -38.93
CA LYS A 175 -11.45 12.91 -38.12
C LYS A 175 -10.77 11.57 -37.92
N ARG A 176 -10.84 11.06 -36.70
CA ARG A 176 -10.28 9.74 -36.35
C ARG A 176 -11.13 9.04 -35.31
N ILE A 177 -11.38 7.74 -35.50
CA ILE A 177 -11.85 6.85 -34.44
C ILE A 177 -10.61 6.35 -33.69
N MET A 178 -10.39 6.87 -32.49
CA MET A 178 -9.25 6.47 -31.66
C MET A 178 -9.46 5.03 -31.16
N PRO A 179 -8.43 4.16 -31.14
CA PRO A 179 -8.51 2.88 -30.43
C PRO A 179 -8.97 3.06 -28.98
N LYS A 180 -9.62 2.05 -28.40
CA LYS A 180 -10.01 2.07 -26.99
C LYS A 180 -8.75 2.15 -26.12
N MET A 181 -8.52 3.30 -25.48
CA MET A 181 -7.28 3.58 -24.77
C MET A 181 -7.46 4.64 -23.70
N VAL A 182 -6.52 4.67 -22.76
CA VAL A 182 -6.22 5.86 -21.94
C VAL A 182 -4.98 6.51 -22.53
N ARG A 183 -5.06 7.81 -22.81
CA ARG A 183 -3.95 8.59 -23.37
C ARG A 183 -3.48 9.59 -22.32
N MET A 184 -2.18 9.57 -22.04
CA MET A 184 -1.50 10.60 -21.28
C MET A 184 -0.68 11.49 -22.21
N THR A 185 -0.72 12.80 -22.02
CA THR A 185 0.21 13.73 -22.69
C THR A 185 0.90 14.60 -21.65
N THR A 186 2.22 14.72 -21.77
CA THR A 186 3.07 15.62 -20.99
C THR A 186 3.55 16.76 -21.89
N GLY A 187 3.77 17.96 -21.35
CA GLY A 187 4.26 19.09 -22.16
C GLY A 187 3.92 20.48 -21.65
N GLY A 188 3.87 20.70 -20.34
CA GLY A 188 3.73 22.05 -19.78
C GLY A 188 2.28 22.56 -19.70
N LYS A 189 1.32 21.67 -19.43
CA LYS A 189 -0.06 22.07 -19.05
C LYS A 189 -0.07 23.12 -17.93
N SER A 190 0.87 23.00 -17.01
CA SER A 190 1.12 23.96 -15.94
C SER A 190 2.61 24.26 -15.89
N ALA A 191 2.95 25.52 -15.58
CA ALA A 191 4.32 25.94 -15.29
C ALA A 191 4.76 25.54 -13.87
N SER A 192 3.83 25.10 -13.00
CA SER A 192 4.10 24.66 -11.64
C SER A 192 3.64 23.22 -11.40
N ILE A 193 4.45 22.48 -10.64
CA ILE A 193 4.14 21.14 -10.13
C ILE A 193 3.48 21.32 -8.77
N LYS A 194 2.21 20.93 -8.66
CA LYS A 194 1.50 20.98 -7.37
C LYS A 194 2.03 19.86 -6.45
N PRO A 195 2.51 20.17 -5.23
CA PRO A 195 2.88 19.15 -4.25
C PRO A 195 1.70 18.25 -3.86
N LYS A 196 2.02 17.05 -3.40
CA LYS A 196 1.11 15.99 -2.97
C LYS A 196 1.44 15.52 -1.56
N CYS A 197 0.46 14.92 -0.89
CA CYS A 197 0.69 14.13 0.32
C CYS A 197 1.12 12.72 -0.10
N ILE A 198 2.12 12.16 0.58
CA ILE A 198 2.55 10.77 0.42
C ILE A 198 2.43 10.08 1.77
N MET A 199 1.90 8.86 1.77
CA MET A 199 1.89 7.97 2.92
C MET A 199 2.51 6.62 2.54
N LEU A 200 3.50 6.18 3.31
CA LEU A 200 4.09 4.85 3.17
C LEU A 200 3.55 3.96 4.29
N VAL A 201 3.13 2.74 3.96
CA VAL A 201 2.58 1.79 4.93
C VAL A 201 3.27 0.44 4.79
N ASN A 202 4.01 0.03 5.81
CA ASN A 202 4.48 -1.36 5.94
C ASN A 202 3.57 -2.08 6.93
N LYS A 203 3.06 -3.25 6.54
CA LYS A 203 2.14 -4.05 7.35
C LYS A 203 2.77 -5.39 7.69
N ASN A 204 2.73 -5.77 8.96
CA ASN A 204 3.23 -7.08 9.39
C ASN A 204 2.17 -8.18 9.24
N ALA A 205 2.55 -9.43 9.53
CA ALA A 205 1.66 -10.59 9.45
C ALA A 205 0.44 -10.51 10.40
N GLU A 206 0.51 -9.71 11.46
CA GLU A 206 -0.58 -9.48 12.42
C GLU A 206 -1.49 -8.31 12.01
N GLY A 207 -1.21 -7.66 10.88
CA GLY A 207 -1.97 -6.53 10.38
C GLY A 207 -1.67 -5.19 11.04
N LYS A 208 -0.60 -5.10 11.85
CA LYS A 208 -0.12 -3.84 12.44
C LYS A 208 0.69 -3.04 11.44
N GLU A 209 0.56 -1.72 11.49
CA GLU A 209 1.12 -0.82 10.48
C GLU A 209 2.26 0.04 11.03
N PHE A 210 3.33 0.16 10.23
CA PHE A 210 4.30 1.23 10.35
C PHE A 210 4.02 2.22 9.22
N ARG A 211 3.63 3.43 9.59
CA ARG A 211 3.18 4.48 8.69
C ARG A 211 4.15 5.65 8.69
N ILE A 212 4.44 6.17 7.51
CA ILE A 212 5.23 7.38 7.33
C ILE A 212 4.40 8.37 6.54
N TYR A 213 4.28 9.60 7.04
CA TYR A 213 3.46 10.63 6.45
C TYR A 213 4.33 11.79 5.98
N LEU A 214 4.12 12.20 4.74
CA LEU A 214 4.83 13.31 4.09
C LEU A 214 3.76 14.30 3.59
N PRO A 215 3.51 15.40 4.31
CA PRO A 215 2.41 16.31 4.02
C PRO A 215 2.57 17.07 2.71
N GLN A 216 3.81 17.29 2.25
CA GLN A 216 4.10 18.07 1.05
C GLN A 216 5.32 17.54 0.32
N ALA A 217 5.10 16.80 -0.76
CA ALA A 217 6.14 16.26 -1.64
C ALA A 217 5.83 16.53 -3.12
N ALA A 218 6.84 16.97 -3.87
CA ALA A 218 6.73 17.20 -5.31
C ALA A 218 7.55 16.16 -6.06
N ILE A 219 7.09 15.76 -7.26
CA ILE A 219 7.87 14.90 -8.15
C ILE A 219 9.17 15.62 -8.54
N THR A 220 10.30 14.93 -8.40
CA THR A 220 11.64 15.46 -8.74
C THR A 220 12.25 14.81 -9.98
N GLY A 221 11.78 13.61 -10.34
CA GLY A 221 12.19 12.90 -11.55
C GLY A 221 11.24 13.07 -12.74
N GLY A 222 11.76 12.88 -13.95
CA GLY A 222 10.95 12.69 -15.16
C GLY A 222 10.20 11.35 -15.15
N LEU A 223 9.45 11.07 -16.23
CA LEU A 223 8.95 9.71 -16.46
C LEU A 223 10.09 8.86 -17.03
N GLU A 224 10.35 7.73 -16.38
CA GLU A 224 11.34 6.75 -16.84
C GLU A 224 10.65 5.39 -16.96
N PHE A 225 10.63 4.86 -18.19
CA PHE A 225 10.07 3.55 -18.54
C PHE A 225 11.22 2.63 -18.96
N THR A 226 11.51 1.60 -18.17
CA THR A 226 12.52 0.60 -18.53
C THR A 226 11.84 -0.65 -19.05
N PHE A 227 12.03 -0.95 -20.33
CA PHE A 227 11.48 -2.13 -21.00
C PHE A 227 12.46 -3.29 -20.91
N PRO A 228 12.08 -4.43 -20.30
CA PRO A 228 12.90 -5.62 -20.34
C PRO A 228 12.85 -6.27 -21.74
N ALA A 229 13.82 -7.14 -22.04
CA ALA A 229 13.77 -7.97 -23.24
C ALA A 229 12.59 -8.96 -23.19
N ASP A 230 12.05 -9.34 -24.35
CA ASP A 230 10.85 -10.20 -24.46
C ASP A 230 10.91 -11.53 -23.68
N LYS A 231 12.12 -12.07 -23.45
CA LYS A 231 12.35 -13.33 -22.72
C LYS A 231 12.93 -13.12 -21.32
N SER A 232 12.98 -11.88 -20.85
CA SER A 232 13.39 -11.57 -19.48
C SER A 232 12.39 -12.16 -18.49
N GLN A 233 12.88 -12.58 -17.33
CA GLN A 233 12.01 -12.90 -16.19
C GLN A 233 11.57 -11.65 -15.41
N ASP A 234 12.18 -10.50 -15.70
CA ASP A 234 11.82 -9.23 -15.09
C ASP A 234 10.68 -8.54 -15.84
N VAL A 235 9.95 -7.68 -15.14
CA VAL A 235 8.83 -6.90 -15.68
C VAL A 235 9.26 -5.48 -15.99
N MET A 236 8.43 -4.75 -16.73
CA MET A 236 8.59 -3.32 -16.93
C MET A 236 8.62 -2.59 -15.59
N VAL A 237 9.57 -1.66 -15.45
CA VAL A 237 9.71 -0.83 -14.25
C VAL A 237 9.60 0.64 -14.62
N ASN A 238 8.88 1.36 -13.78
CA ASN A 238 8.60 2.78 -13.93
C ASN A 238 9.04 3.52 -12.68
N LYS A 239 10.08 4.34 -12.80
CA LYS A 239 10.65 5.00 -11.65
C LYS A 239 9.85 6.25 -11.28
N LEU A 240 9.53 6.37 -9.99
CA LEU A 240 8.95 7.58 -9.41
C LEU A 240 9.87 8.08 -8.30
N SER A 241 10.06 9.39 -8.26
CA SER A 241 10.91 10.04 -7.26
C SER A 241 10.31 11.37 -6.86
N PHE A 242 10.29 11.62 -5.55
CA PHE A 242 9.71 12.81 -4.95
C PHE A 242 10.68 13.38 -3.93
N SER A 243 10.65 14.71 -3.74
CA SER A 243 11.22 15.30 -2.53
C SER A 243 10.17 16.05 -1.73
N ALA A 244 10.11 15.72 -0.45
CA ALA A 244 9.31 16.38 0.54
C ALA A 244 10.00 17.62 1.09
N THR A 245 9.18 18.62 1.37
CA THR A 245 9.56 19.91 1.96
C THR A 245 8.62 20.22 3.12
N THR A 246 8.96 21.19 3.95
CA THR A 246 8.15 21.56 5.10
C THR A 246 6.80 22.15 4.69
N ALA A 247 5.72 21.60 5.25
CA ALA A 247 4.37 22.11 5.13
C ALA A 247 4.05 23.02 6.33
N GLY A 248 4.05 24.34 6.11
CA GLY A 248 3.84 25.33 7.18
C GLY A 248 2.46 25.28 7.87
N SER A 249 1.49 24.56 7.29
CA SER A 249 0.16 24.35 7.87
C SER A 249 0.11 23.22 8.90
N GLN A 250 1.15 22.40 9.01
CA GLN A 250 1.22 21.31 9.99
C GLN A 250 1.72 21.80 11.35
N LYS A 251 1.49 20.99 12.38
CA LYS A 251 1.99 21.27 13.73
C LYS A 251 3.52 21.31 13.74
N SER A 252 4.06 22.07 14.69
CA SER A 252 5.51 22.10 14.93
C SER A 252 6.04 20.70 15.24
N GLY A 253 7.03 20.25 14.48
CA GLY A 253 7.59 18.89 14.57
C GLY A 253 7.03 17.91 13.53
N GLU A 254 5.93 18.24 12.85
CA GLU A 254 5.26 17.37 11.86
C GLU A 254 5.31 17.95 10.44
N GLN A 255 6.00 19.09 10.24
CA GLN A 255 5.95 19.81 8.97
C GLN A 255 6.65 19.09 7.82
N LEU A 256 7.73 18.35 8.08
CA LEU A 256 8.44 17.61 7.03
C LEU A 256 7.92 16.18 6.87
N ALA A 257 7.83 15.47 7.99
CA ALA A 257 7.24 14.15 8.08
C ALA A 257 6.88 13.80 9.52
N TRP A 258 6.02 12.78 9.70
CA TRP A 258 5.89 12.08 10.98
C TRP A 258 5.73 10.58 10.76
N TYR A 259 5.97 9.82 11.82
CA TYR A 259 6.05 8.36 11.79
C TYR A 259 5.16 7.78 12.88
N GLU A 260 4.39 6.75 12.54
CA GLU A 260 3.55 6.01 13.48
C GLU A 260 3.90 4.53 13.38
N ASP A 261 4.17 3.88 14.50
CA ASP A 261 4.58 2.48 14.53
C ASP A 261 3.71 1.66 15.47
N GLU A 262 2.70 1.00 14.91
CA GLU A 262 1.85 0.07 15.64
C GLU A 262 2.52 -1.30 15.83
N GLN A 263 3.62 -1.59 15.10
CA GLN A 263 4.30 -2.89 15.13
C GLN A 263 5.26 -3.02 16.31
N SER A 264 5.87 -1.91 16.75
CA SER A 264 6.75 -1.90 17.93
C SER A 264 6.02 -1.87 19.25
N VAL A 265 4.72 -1.53 19.24
CA VAL A 265 3.89 -1.53 20.44
C VAL A 265 3.51 -2.97 20.77
N SER A 266 4.07 -3.51 21.85
CA SER A 266 3.47 -4.67 22.50
C SER A 266 2.06 -4.33 22.95
N LYS A 267 1.15 -5.29 22.97
CA LYS A 267 -0.14 -5.15 23.68
C LYS A 267 0.03 -4.80 25.17
N ASP A 268 1.26 -4.79 25.67
CA ASP A 268 1.56 -4.72 27.09
C ASP A 268 2.26 -3.40 27.42
N GLY A 269 1.47 -2.34 27.48
CA GLY A 269 1.56 -1.41 28.59
C GLY A 269 0.36 -1.70 29.50
N ASN A 270 0.44 -2.73 30.35
CA ASN A 270 -0.60 -3.23 31.26
C ASN A 270 -1.75 -4.10 30.70
N GLU A 271 -1.45 -5.11 29.88
CA GLU A 271 -2.28 -6.32 29.91
C GLU A 271 -1.34 -7.51 30.09
N ALA A 272 -1.36 -8.13 31.28
CA ALA A 272 -0.79 -9.47 31.39
C ALA A 272 -1.57 -10.34 30.41
N ILE A 273 -0.88 -11.05 29.51
CA ILE A 273 -1.50 -12.16 28.79
C ILE A 273 -1.89 -13.18 29.87
N ILE A 274 -3.13 -13.11 30.33
CA ILE A 274 -3.69 -14.10 31.26
C ILE A 274 -3.84 -15.35 30.42
N GLU A 275 -2.91 -16.29 30.57
CA GLU A 275 -3.05 -17.61 29.98
C GLU A 275 -4.42 -18.17 30.38
N PRO A 276 -5.25 -18.61 29.42
CA PRO A 276 -6.59 -19.08 29.71
C PRO A 276 -6.54 -20.21 30.75
N LEU A 277 -7.43 -20.15 31.74
CA LEU A 277 -7.58 -21.23 32.70
C LEU A 277 -7.94 -22.53 31.96
N THR A 278 -7.18 -23.58 32.22
CA THR A 278 -7.41 -24.94 31.72
C THR A 278 -7.83 -25.84 32.88
N LEU A 279 -8.80 -26.72 32.63
CA LEU A 279 -9.25 -27.73 33.57
C LEU A 279 -9.79 -28.90 32.76
N GLU A 280 -9.02 -29.98 32.75
CA GLU A 280 -9.38 -31.24 32.11
C GLU A 280 -9.08 -32.40 33.07
N SER A 281 -9.79 -33.50 32.92
CA SER A 281 -9.56 -34.74 33.66
C SER A 281 -9.27 -35.88 32.70
N ASN A 282 -8.43 -36.83 33.12
CA ASN A 282 -8.24 -38.08 32.39
C ASN A 282 -9.49 -38.97 32.36
N LYS A 283 -10.48 -38.71 33.23
CA LYS A 283 -11.72 -39.48 33.38
C LYS A 283 -12.92 -38.57 33.62
N GLN A 284 -14.05 -38.88 32.96
CA GLN A 284 -15.33 -38.20 33.20
C GLN A 284 -16.24 -38.99 34.15
N ASN A 285 -15.92 -40.26 34.41
CA ASN A 285 -16.63 -41.14 35.33
C ASN A 285 -15.64 -42.09 36.02
N VAL A 286 -16.03 -42.58 37.19
CA VAL A 286 -15.28 -43.52 38.02
C VAL A 286 -16.24 -44.59 38.52
N ASP A 287 -15.99 -45.84 38.14
CA ASP A 287 -16.75 -47.00 38.61
C ASP A 287 -15.89 -47.82 39.58
N ILE A 288 -16.37 -48.00 40.81
CA ILE A 288 -15.67 -48.72 41.88
C ILE A 288 -16.53 -49.88 42.36
N SER A 289 -15.97 -51.08 42.46
CA SER A 289 -16.62 -52.23 43.09
C SER A 289 -16.30 -52.28 44.59
N GLY A 290 -17.32 -52.32 45.45
CA GLY A 290 -17.19 -52.44 46.90
C GLY A 290 -16.28 -51.38 47.52
N THR A 291 -15.27 -51.82 48.28
CA THR A 291 -14.28 -50.94 48.93
C THR A 291 -13.03 -50.68 48.08
N GLY A 292 -13.14 -50.83 46.75
CA GLY A 292 -12.05 -50.54 45.82
C GLY A 292 -11.67 -49.06 45.81
N SER A 293 -10.57 -48.75 45.14
CA SER A 293 -10.12 -47.37 44.94
C SER A 293 -9.74 -47.13 43.49
N ASP A 294 -10.01 -45.92 43.00
CA ASP A 294 -9.56 -45.47 41.69
C ASP A 294 -9.06 -44.01 41.77
N THR A 295 -8.35 -43.58 40.74
CA THR A 295 -7.73 -42.26 40.67
C THR A 295 -8.21 -41.47 39.46
N VAL A 296 -8.27 -40.15 39.64
CA VAL A 296 -8.55 -39.14 38.63
C VAL A 296 -7.41 -38.14 38.65
N VAL A 297 -6.79 -37.92 37.50
CA VAL A 297 -5.67 -36.98 37.35
C VAL A 297 -6.15 -35.78 36.55
N LEU A 298 -5.95 -34.58 37.08
CA LEU A 298 -6.28 -33.34 36.41
C LEU A 298 -5.10 -32.78 35.61
N THR A 299 -5.41 -32.23 34.43
CA THR A 299 -4.51 -31.32 33.71
C THR A 299 -5.08 -29.91 33.82
N SER A 300 -4.39 -29.05 34.56
CA SER A 300 -4.85 -27.68 34.84
C SER A 300 -3.70 -26.73 35.13
N ASN A 301 -3.83 -25.47 34.73
CA ASN A 301 -2.95 -24.36 35.11
C ASN A 301 -3.57 -23.45 36.19
N ALA A 302 -4.53 -23.96 36.96
CA ALA A 302 -5.17 -23.24 38.06
C ALA A 302 -4.18 -22.92 39.19
N ASP A 303 -4.40 -21.76 39.83
CA ASP A 303 -3.71 -21.34 41.06
C ASP A 303 -4.35 -22.02 42.29
N GLU A 304 -5.64 -22.35 42.22
CA GLU A 304 -6.39 -22.98 43.30
C GLU A 304 -7.39 -24.00 42.72
N ILE A 305 -7.46 -25.18 43.35
CA ILE A 305 -8.47 -26.22 43.08
C ILE A 305 -9.32 -26.42 44.33
N LYS A 306 -10.64 -26.23 44.20
CA LYS A 306 -11.63 -26.58 45.23
C LYS A 306 -12.45 -27.77 44.77
N TYR A 307 -12.91 -28.58 45.69
CA TYR A 307 -13.80 -29.69 45.37
C TYR A 307 -14.86 -29.94 46.43
N ALA A 308 -15.97 -30.53 46.00
CA ALA A 308 -17.07 -30.98 46.84
C ALA A 308 -17.64 -32.29 46.30
N VAL A 309 -18.25 -33.10 47.17
CA VAL A 309 -18.93 -34.34 46.79
C VAL A 309 -20.42 -34.17 47.05
N GLU A 310 -21.24 -34.46 46.04
CA GLU A 310 -22.68 -34.41 46.14
C GLU A 310 -23.30 -35.80 45.88
N PRO A 311 -24.17 -36.32 46.76
CA PRO A 311 -24.64 -35.71 48.00
C PRO A 311 -23.61 -35.83 49.14
N SER A 312 -23.41 -34.73 49.89
CA SER A 312 -22.40 -34.63 50.96
C SER A 312 -22.71 -35.46 52.21
N GLU A 313 -23.97 -35.85 52.40
CA GLU A 313 -24.45 -36.50 53.63
C GLU A 313 -24.48 -38.04 53.56
N GLN A 314 -24.28 -38.64 52.37
CA GLN A 314 -24.54 -40.08 52.16
C GLN A 314 -23.29 -40.97 52.29
N GLY A 315 -22.08 -40.39 52.39
CA GLY A 315 -20.88 -41.11 52.77
C GLY A 315 -20.44 -42.24 51.83
N PHE A 316 -20.82 -42.18 50.55
CA PHE A 316 -20.57 -43.24 49.57
C PHE A 316 -19.09 -43.53 49.33
N CYS A 317 -18.25 -42.49 49.30
CA CYS A 317 -16.82 -42.61 49.07
C CYS A 317 -16.03 -41.70 50.01
N ASP A 318 -14.76 -42.05 50.20
CA ASP A 318 -13.73 -41.13 50.67
C ASP A 318 -12.96 -40.56 49.48
N ILE A 319 -12.66 -39.26 49.54
CA ILE A 319 -11.90 -38.56 48.51
C ILE A 319 -10.72 -37.84 49.15
N SER A 320 -9.53 -38.08 48.64
CA SER A 320 -8.32 -37.33 48.96
C SER A 320 -7.75 -36.68 47.71
N TYR A 321 -7.23 -35.47 47.83
CA TYR A 321 -6.62 -34.71 46.74
C TYR A 321 -5.15 -34.44 47.05
N GLU A 322 -4.27 -34.79 46.11
CA GLU A 322 -2.83 -34.49 46.15
C GLU A 322 -2.53 -33.34 45.21
N GLU A 323 -2.00 -32.24 45.75
CA GLU A 323 -1.90 -30.96 45.05
C GLU A 323 -0.78 -30.95 44.00
N GLU A 324 0.39 -31.51 44.34
CA GLU A 324 1.55 -31.52 43.44
C GLU A 324 1.29 -32.29 42.14
N THR A 325 0.53 -33.38 42.25
CA THR A 325 0.19 -34.27 41.13
C THR A 325 -1.21 -34.03 40.58
N LYS A 326 -1.96 -33.10 41.19
CA LYS A 326 -3.38 -32.80 40.89
C LYS A 326 -4.24 -34.06 40.76
N THR A 327 -4.03 -35.00 41.67
CA THR A 327 -4.64 -36.33 41.62
C THR A 327 -5.65 -36.51 42.74
N PHE A 328 -6.87 -36.87 42.38
CA PHE A 328 -7.89 -37.35 43.31
C PHE A 328 -7.78 -38.86 43.44
N THR A 329 -7.80 -39.36 44.68
CA THR A 329 -8.00 -40.79 44.98
C THR A 329 -9.38 -40.94 45.59
N ILE A 330 -10.20 -41.81 45.00
CA ILE A 330 -11.58 -42.06 45.39
C ILE A 330 -11.66 -43.51 45.87
N THR A 331 -12.10 -43.72 47.11
CA THR A 331 -12.26 -45.05 47.70
C THR A 331 -13.72 -45.31 48.03
N GLY A 332 -14.28 -46.40 47.52
CA GLY A 332 -15.67 -46.78 47.76
C GLY A 332 -15.93 -47.21 49.21
N LYS A 333 -17.14 -46.95 49.70
CA LYS A 333 -17.63 -47.39 51.02
C LYS A 333 -18.94 -48.15 50.91
N THR A 334 -19.95 -47.52 50.34
CA THR A 334 -21.30 -48.07 50.22
C THR A 334 -21.80 -47.93 48.78
N PRO A 335 -22.57 -48.90 48.26
CA PRO A 335 -23.14 -48.80 46.94
C PRO A 335 -24.01 -47.55 46.78
N GLY A 336 -23.84 -46.85 45.65
CA GLY A 336 -24.52 -45.58 45.41
C GLY A 336 -23.83 -44.74 44.35
N GLN A 337 -24.38 -43.54 44.12
CA GLN A 337 -23.86 -42.60 43.13
C GLN A 337 -23.56 -41.26 43.80
N ALA A 338 -22.39 -40.71 43.48
CA ALA A 338 -21.96 -39.38 43.90
C ALA A 338 -21.39 -38.61 42.71
N THR A 339 -21.31 -37.28 42.83
CA THR A 339 -20.63 -36.41 41.87
C THR A 339 -19.55 -35.64 42.59
N LEU A 340 -18.30 -35.79 42.12
CA LEU A 340 -17.18 -34.94 42.52
C LEU A 340 -17.22 -33.68 41.66
N LYS A 341 -17.56 -32.55 42.28
CA LYS A 341 -17.55 -31.22 41.66
C LYS A 341 -16.23 -30.54 41.93
N ILE A 342 -15.53 -30.14 40.87
CA ILE A 342 -14.21 -29.54 40.93
C ILE A 342 -14.32 -28.10 40.39
N THR A 343 -13.83 -27.13 41.15
CA THR A 343 -13.75 -25.72 40.74
C THR A 343 -12.28 -25.30 40.68
N ALA A 344 -11.84 -24.93 39.48
CA ALA A 344 -10.53 -24.33 39.25
C ALA A 344 -10.62 -22.81 39.24
N LYS A 345 -9.67 -22.15 39.89
CA LYS A 345 -9.55 -20.70 39.92
C LYS A 345 -8.15 -20.27 39.49
N LYS A 346 -8.08 -19.15 38.78
CA LYS A 346 -6.83 -18.49 38.39
C LYS A 346 -7.04 -16.99 38.39
N ALA A 347 -6.07 -16.24 38.92
CA ALA A 347 -6.18 -14.79 39.01
C ALA A 347 -6.46 -14.17 37.63
N GLY A 348 -7.54 -13.39 37.54
CA GLY A 348 -7.97 -12.73 36.30
C GLY A 348 -8.65 -13.63 35.26
N SER A 349 -8.98 -14.89 35.58
CA SER A 349 -9.82 -15.77 34.76
C SER A 349 -11.19 -16.02 35.43
N GLU A 350 -12.22 -16.30 34.64
CA GLU A 350 -13.46 -16.88 35.17
C GLU A 350 -13.21 -18.29 35.70
N ASP A 351 -13.91 -18.66 36.79
CA ASP A 351 -13.83 -19.99 37.38
C ASP A 351 -14.27 -21.06 36.36
N LYS A 352 -13.56 -22.19 36.32
CA LYS A 352 -13.97 -23.36 35.54
C LYS A 352 -14.43 -24.48 36.46
N THR A 353 -15.54 -25.12 36.10
CA THR A 353 -16.07 -26.26 36.84
C THR A 353 -16.00 -27.55 36.02
N LEU A 354 -15.72 -28.65 36.69
CA LEU A 354 -15.73 -30.00 36.13
C LEU A 354 -16.43 -30.95 37.09
N ASP A 355 -17.39 -31.70 36.58
CA ASP A 355 -18.14 -32.70 37.34
C ASP A 355 -17.71 -34.10 36.91
N ILE A 356 -17.40 -34.96 37.88
CA ILE A 356 -17.03 -36.35 37.67
C ILE A 356 -18.02 -37.24 38.39
N VAL A 357 -18.68 -38.12 37.64
CA VAL A 357 -19.65 -39.06 38.18
C VAL A 357 -18.92 -40.25 38.82
N ILE A 358 -19.26 -40.57 40.06
CA ILE A 358 -18.71 -41.70 40.81
C ILE A 358 -19.84 -42.69 41.04
N ASN A 359 -19.69 -43.92 40.54
CA ASN A 359 -20.62 -45.01 40.80
C ASN A 359 -19.90 -46.08 41.63
N ILE A 360 -20.48 -46.42 42.78
CA ILE A 360 -20.01 -47.52 43.62
C ILE A 360 -21.00 -48.66 43.49
N GLN A 361 -20.50 -49.77 42.98
CA GLN A 361 -21.25 -51.00 42.77
C GLN A 361 -21.01 -51.97 43.94
N GLU A 362 -21.92 -52.92 44.14
CA GLU A 362 -21.79 -53.96 45.18
C GLU A 362 -20.50 -54.77 45.07
#